data_AF-A0A0C9UQ86-F1
#
_entry.id   AF-A0A0C9UQ86-F1
#
_cell.length_a   1.000
_cell.length_b   1.000
_cell.length_c   1.000
_cell.angle_alpha   90.00
_cell.angle_beta   90.00
_cell.angle_gamma   90.00
#
_symmetry.space_group_name_H-M   'P 1'
#
loop_
_entity.id
_entity.type
_entity.pdbx_description
1 polymer ?
#
loop_
_entity_poly.entity_id
_entity_poly.type
_entity_poly.pdbx_seq_one_letter_code
_entity_poly.pdbx_strand_id
1 'polypeptide(L)'
;MEKLKPTGEDGNHGRGVFRELTKDDLIMISSWMEEHRMWRDKGEVAEAEAAKTGKGKRELSWIWKIQFGTTEPDRDKLSEAVDEWTTEVIRIEWLHAEASVSRFEEEMKQLEAESERVGKTFRYYQRKWLLAVLTTHKEALRIMEAGGEIPRSMAGAMAYGRRQAIAFERLAITEESRFADLQIEKVKLNI
;
A
#
# COMPACT_ATOMS: atom_id res chain seq x y z
N MET A 1 -1.13 5.61 -26.91
CA MET A 1 0.07 5.72 -26.07
C MET A 1 0.45 7.19 -25.98
N GLU A 2 -0.13 7.92 -25.04
CA GLU A 2 0.30 9.29 -24.77
C GLU A 2 1.61 9.26 -23.97
N LYS A 3 2.56 10.08 -24.39
CA LYS A 3 3.87 10.19 -23.76
C LYS A 3 3.74 10.98 -22.46
N LEU A 4 4.39 10.51 -21.40
CA LEU A 4 4.51 11.23 -20.13
C LEU A 4 5.05 12.66 -20.36
N LYS A 5 4.46 13.65 -19.68
CA LYS A 5 4.91 15.05 -19.75
C LYS A 5 6.36 15.18 -19.27
N PRO A 6 7.15 16.09 -19.86
CA PRO A 6 8.54 16.28 -19.49
C PRO A 6 8.70 16.72 -18.03
N THR A 7 9.79 16.31 -17.42
CA THR A 7 10.15 16.56 -16.01
C THR A 7 10.31 18.07 -15.75
N GLY A 8 9.73 18.57 -14.66
CA GLY A 8 9.93 19.94 -14.20
C GLY A 8 11.33 20.17 -13.62
N GLU A 9 11.69 21.44 -13.40
CA GLU A 9 13.04 21.87 -12.93
C GLU A 9 13.47 21.29 -11.57
N ASP A 10 12.52 20.82 -10.76
CA ASP A 10 12.76 20.16 -9.46
C ASP A 10 12.91 18.63 -9.56
N GLY A 11 12.87 18.07 -10.79
CA GLY A 11 12.98 16.63 -11.03
C GLY A 11 11.73 15.83 -10.63
N ASN A 12 10.67 16.49 -10.17
CA ASN A 12 9.44 15.85 -9.73
C ASN A 12 8.29 16.25 -10.66
N HIS A 13 7.43 15.29 -11.03
CA HIS A 13 6.26 15.55 -11.87
C HIS A 13 5.13 16.29 -11.11
N GLY A 14 5.45 17.29 -10.27
CA GLY A 14 4.49 18.09 -9.53
C GLY A 14 3.85 17.41 -8.30
N ARG A 15 4.49 16.39 -7.71
CA ARG A 15 3.92 15.58 -6.60
C ARG A 15 3.83 16.26 -5.22
N GLY A 16 4.04 17.57 -5.09
CA GLY A 16 4.22 18.23 -3.78
C GLY A 16 3.33 19.43 -3.46
N VAL A 17 2.47 19.87 -4.38
CA VAL A 17 1.55 21.00 -4.12
C VAL A 17 0.14 20.47 -4.13
N PHE A 18 -0.48 20.36 -2.95
CA PHE A 18 -1.91 20.10 -2.85
C PHE A 18 -2.65 21.28 -3.51
N ARG A 19 -3.17 21.06 -4.71
CA ARG A 19 -4.11 21.98 -5.35
C ARG A 19 -5.48 21.78 -4.73
N GLU A 20 -6.17 22.88 -4.47
CA GLU A 20 -7.60 22.85 -4.18
C GLU A 20 -8.31 22.16 -5.35
N LEU A 21 -9.02 21.07 -5.07
CA LEU A 21 -9.77 20.33 -6.08
C LEU A 21 -10.86 21.24 -6.65
N THR A 22 -10.79 21.47 -7.96
CA THR A 22 -11.82 22.22 -8.67
C THR A 22 -12.97 21.30 -9.06
N LYS A 23 -14.11 21.88 -9.47
CA LYS A 23 -15.28 21.11 -9.94
C LYS A 23 -14.95 20.15 -11.09
N ASP A 24 -13.91 20.47 -11.85
CA ASP A 24 -13.44 19.67 -12.99
C ASP A 24 -12.56 18.50 -12.54
N ASP A 25 -11.89 18.60 -11.37
CA ASP A 25 -11.10 17.52 -10.77
C ASP A 25 -11.97 16.50 -10.02
N LEU A 26 -13.20 16.88 -9.67
CA LEU A 26 -14.24 16.01 -9.11
C LEU A 26 -14.97 15.19 -10.17
N ILE A 27 -14.67 15.41 -11.45
CA ILE A 27 -15.14 14.53 -12.51
C ILE A 27 -14.26 13.30 -12.48
N MET A 28 -14.75 12.26 -11.82
CA MET A 28 -14.11 10.96 -11.74
C MET A 28 -14.18 10.27 -13.12
N ILE A 29 -13.60 10.84 -14.17
CA ILE A 29 -13.46 10.18 -15.47
C ILE A 29 -12.38 9.13 -15.30
N SER A 30 -12.74 8.02 -14.66
CA SER A 30 -11.96 6.80 -14.78
C SER A 30 -11.83 6.49 -16.27
N SER A 31 -10.70 5.93 -16.70
CA SER A 31 -10.53 5.41 -18.07
C SER A 31 -11.71 4.52 -18.47
N TRP A 32 -12.32 3.86 -17.48
CA TRP A 32 -13.57 3.12 -17.60
C TRP A 32 -14.78 3.97 -18.03
N MET A 33 -15.04 5.14 -17.42
CA MET A 33 -16.13 6.04 -17.85
C MET A 33 -15.90 6.63 -19.25
N GLU A 34 -14.65 6.93 -19.60
CA GLU A 34 -14.27 7.41 -20.93
C GLU A 34 -14.43 6.31 -21.99
N GLU A 35 -14.02 5.09 -21.67
CA GLU A 35 -14.30 3.90 -22.47
C GLU A 35 -15.81 3.70 -22.62
N HIS A 36 -16.60 3.81 -21.55
CA HIS A 36 -18.05 3.63 -21.58
C HIS A 36 -18.75 4.67 -22.49
N ARG A 37 -18.32 5.93 -22.44
CA ARG A 37 -18.80 6.98 -23.35
C ARG A 37 -18.43 6.66 -24.79
N MET A 38 -17.19 6.25 -25.03
CA MET A 38 -16.71 5.91 -26.37
C MET A 38 -17.41 4.68 -26.95
N TRP A 39 -17.79 3.70 -26.11
CA TRP A 39 -18.61 2.56 -26.49
C TRP A 39 -20.05 2.96 -26.82
N ARG A 40 -20.62 3.93 -26.11
CA ARG A 40 -21.96 4.48 -26.39
C ARG A 40 -21.99 5.17 -27.76
N ASP A 41 -21.06 6.07 -28.01
CA ASP A 41 -20.95 6.80 -29.29
C ASP A 41 -20.74 5.85 -30.48
N LYS A 42 -19.87 4.83 -30.31
CA LYS A 42 -19.65 3.79 -31.32
C LYS A 42 -20.88 2.91 -31.54
N GLY A 43 -21.61 2.59 -30.47
CA GLY A 43 -22.85 1.82 -30.54
C GLY A 43 -23.94 2.56 -31.32
N GLU A 44 -24.11 3.85 -31.09
CA GLU A 44 -25.10 4.69 -31.78
C GLU A 44 -24.80 4.83 -33.28
N VAL A 45 -23.53 5.05 -33.65
CA VAL A 45 -23.10 5.12 -35.06
C VAL A 45 -23.31 3.77 -35.76
N ALA A 46 -22.96 2.67 -35.10
CA ALA A 46 -23.16 1.32 -35.65
C ALA A 46 -24.65 0.95 -35.80
N GLU A 47 -25.52 1.37 -34.86
CA GLU A 47 -26.96 1.17 -34.96
C GLU A 47 -27.56 1.96 -36.14
N ALA A 48 -27.11 3.21 -36.35
CA ALA A 48 -27.54 4.05 -37.47
C ALA A 48 -27.10 3.49 -38.84
N GLU A 49 -25.91 2.90 -38.95
CA GLU A 49 -25.42 2.25 -40.17
C GLU A 49 -26.10 0.89 -40.43
N ALA A 50 -26.36 0.10 -39.38
CA ALA A 50 -27.08 -1.17 -39.46
C ALA A 50 -28.55 -0.99 -39.86
N ALA A 51 -29.20 0.08 -39.38
CA ALA A 51 -30.56 0.44 -39.78
C ALA A 51 -30.64 0.80 -41.27
N LYS A 52 -29.65 1.52 -41.82
CA LYS A 52 -29.59 1.87 -43.26
C LYS A 52 -29.40 0.65 -44.17
N THR A 53 -28.81 -0.43 -43.67
CA THR A 53 -28.53 -1.66 -44.44
C THR A 53 -29.58 -2.76 -44.24
N GLY A 54 -30.71 -2.45 -43.58
CA GLY A 54 -31.79 -3.42 -43.32
C GLY A 54 -31.44 -4.48 -42.28
N LYS A 55 -30.27 -4.41 -41.64
CA LYS A 55 -29.83 -5.24 -40.50
C LYS A 55 -30.13 -4.54 -39.18
N GLY A 56 -31.28 -3.85 -39.10
CA GLY A 56 -31.75 -3.21 -37.88
C GLY A 56 -32.03 -4.21 -36.76
N LYS A 57 -32.27 -3.67 -35.55
CA LYS A 57 -32.50 -4.34 -34.25
C LYS A 57 -32.55 -5.88 -34.33
N ARG A 58 -31.45 -6.51 -33.92
CA ARG A 58 -31.45 -7.94 -33.62
C ARG A 58 -32.27 -8.18 -32.37
N GLU A 59 -33.01 -9.30 -32.33
CA GLU A 59 -33.63 -9.78 -31.10
C GLU A 59 -32.60 -9.78 -29.96
N LEU A 60 -33.02 -9.27 -28.81
CA LEU A 60 -32.22 -9.35 -27.59
C LEU A 60 -31.82 -10.80 -27.30
N SER A 61 -30.61 -11.00 -26.77
CA SER A 61 -30.20 -12.33 -26.33
C SER A 61 -31.13 -12.84 -25.22
N TRP A 62 -31.25 -14.16 -25.07
CA TRP A 62 -32.16 -14.79 -24.10
C TRP A 62 -31.95 -14.31 -22.65
N ILE A 63 -30.72 -13.95 -22.28
CA ILE A 63 -30.37 -13.40 -20.95
C ILE A 63 -31.11 -12.08 -20.70
N TRP A 64 -31.15 -11.22 -21.72
CA TRP A 64 -31.83 -9.93 -21.67
C TRP A 64 -33.35 -10.07 -21.76
N LYS A 65 -33.86 -11.07 -22.50
CA LYS A 65 -35.30 -11.38 -22.54
C LYS A 65 -35.85 -11.81 -21.17
N ILE A 66 -35.06 -12.50 -20.35
CA ILE A 66 -35.45 -12.89 -18.97
C ILE A 66 -35.52 -11.67 -18.05
N GLN A 67 -34.56 -10.75 -18.15
CA GLN A 67 -34.48 -9.57 -17.29
C GLN A 67 -35.64 -8.57 -17.52
N PHE A 68 -36.00 -8.35 -18.79
CA PHE A 68 -37.01 -7.34 -19.16
C PHE A 68 -38.38 -7.92 -19.52
N GLY A 69 -38.55 -9.25 -19.45
CA GLY A 69 -39.80 -9.95 -19.71
C GLY A 69 -40.38 -9.78 -21.12
N THR A 70 -39.64 -9.16 -22.05
CA THR A 70 -40.11 -8.77 -23.38
C THR A 70 -38.97 -8.81 -24.40
N THR A 71 -39.29 -9.10 -25.66
CA THR A 71 -38.36 -9.08 -26.80
C THR A 71 -38.00 -7.67 -27.26
N GLU A 72 -38.87 -6.69 -26.96
CA GLU A 72 -38.71 -5.27 -27.28
C GLU A 72 -38.96 -4.42 -26.03
N PRO A 73 -37.99 -4.37 -25.09
CA PRO A 73 -38.09 -3.47 -23.95
C PRO A 73 -38.02 -2.02 -24.41
N ASP A 74 -38.80 -1.20 -23.73
CA ASP A 74 -38.80 0.25 -23.89
C ASP A 74 -37.39 0.81 -23.67
N ARG A 75 -36.96 1.77 -24.51
CA ARG A 75 -35.62 2.36 -24.44
C ARG A 75 -35.41 3.02 -23.08
N ASP A 76 -36.45 3.59 -22.52
CA ASP A 76 -36.41 4.27 -21.23
C ASP A 76 -36.21 3.26 -20.08
N LYS A 77 -36.85 2.07 -20.16
CA LYS A 77 -36.66 0.98 -19.19
C LYS A 77 -35.28 0.34 -19.25
N LEU A 78 -34.72 0.21 -20.45
CA LEU A 78 -33.34 -0.24 -20.62
C LEU A 78 -32.36 0.77 -20.03
N SER A 79 -32.57 2.06 -20.26
CA SER A 79 -31.73 3.12 -19.70
C SER A 79 -31.78 3.11 -18.17
N GLU A 80 -32.98 3.04 -17.60
CA GLU A 80 -33.19 3.01 -16.15
C GLU A 80 -32.47 1.83 -15.50
N ALA A 81 -32.60 0.62 -16.05
CA ALA A 81 -31.92 -0.56 -15.51
C ALA A 81 -30.38 -0.48 -15.65
N VAL A 82 -29.87 0.08 -16.75
CA VAL A 82 -28.42 0.30 -16.93
C VAL A 82 -27.91 1.35 -15.94
N ASP A 83 -28.67 2.41 -15.69
CA ASP A 83 -28.30 3.45 -14.73
C ASP A 83 -28.34 2.91 -13.29
N GLU A 84 -29.32 2.06 -12.94
CA GLU A 84 -29.37 1.34 -11.65
C GLU A 84 -28.14 0.44 -11.45
N TRP A 85 -27.78 -0.37 -12.45
CA TRP A 85 -26.59 -1.22 -12.35
C TRP A 85 -25.29 -0.43 -12.31
N THR A 86 -25.21 0.65 -13.10
CA THR A 86 -24.04 1.54 -13.08
C THR A 86 -23.87 2.14 -11.69
N THR A 87 -24.98 2.55 -11.07
CA THR A 87 -24.99 3.06 -9.69
C THR A 87 -24.53 1.99 -8.70
N GLU A 88 -25.01 0.75 -8.84
CA GLU A 88 -24.62 -0.35 -7.95
C GLU A 88 -23.15 -0.75 -8.13
N VAL A 89 -22.63 -0.75 -9.36
CA VAL A 89 -21.21 -1.00 -9.64
C VAL A 89 -20.35 0.09 -8.99
N ILE A 90 -20.69 1.37 -9.17
CA ILE A 90 -19.99 2.49 -8.53
C ILE A 90 -19.99 2.32 -7.00
N ARG A 91 -21.13 1.92 -6.43
CA ARG A 91 -21.27 1.67 -5.00
C ARG A 91 -20.36 0.53 -4.52
N ILE A 92 -20.33 -0.58 -5.25
CA ILE A 92 -19.48 -1.74 -4.93
C ILE A 92 -18.00 -1.35 -5.02
N GLU A 93 -17.60 -0.62 -6.07
CA GLU A 93 -16.23 -0.13 -6.21
C GLU A 93 -15.85 0.81 -5.05
N TRP A 94 -16.75 1.71 -4.66
CA TRP A 94 -16.54 2.60 -3.52
C TRP A 94 -16.37 1.82 -2.21
N LEU A 95 -17.22 0.82 -1.94
CA LEU A 95 -17.09 -0.06 -0.77
C LEU A 95 -15.76 -0.84 -0.78
N HIS A 96 -15.31 -1.31 -1.94
CA HIS A 96 -14.01 -1.96 -2.08
C HIS A 96 -12.85 -1.00 -1.81
N ALA A 97 -12.93 0.24 -2.30
CA ALA A 97 -11.94 1.26 -2.03
C ALA A 97 -11.88 1.60 -0.53
N GLU A 98 -13.03 1.80 0.11
CA GLU A 98 -13.14 2.07 1.55
C GLU A 98 -12.58 0.93 2.41
N ALA A 99 -12.91 -0.32 2.07
CA ALA A 99 -12.35 -1.49 2.74
C ALA A 99 -10.82 -1.59 2.55
N SER A 100 -10.33 -1.26 1.36
CA SER A 100 -8.89 -1.27 1.06
C SER A 100 -8.13 -0.20 1.84
N VAL A 101 -8.69 1.01 1.95
CA VAL A 101 -8.14 2.09 2.79
C VAL A 101 -8.12 1.68 4.25
N SER A 102 -9.25 1.17 4.77
CA SER A 102 -9.35 0.73 6.18
C SER A 102 -8.29 -0.33 6.52
N ARG A 103 -8.11 -1.30 5.63
CA ARG A 103 -7.08 -2.33 5.79
C ARG A 103 -5.67 -1.74 5.76
N PHE A 104 -5.40 -0.82 4.84
CA PHE A 104 -4.11 -0.17 4.74
C PHE A 104 -3.76 0.61 6.02
N GLU A 105 -4.72 1.31 6.61
CA GLU A 105 -4.53 2.00 7.89
C GLU A 105 -4.20 1.04 9.05
N GLU A 106 -4.84 -0.13 9.09
CA GLU A 106 -4.53 -1.18 10.07
C GLU A 106 -3.11 -1.72 9.87
N GLU A 107 -2.73 -2.03 8.63
CA GLU A 107 -1.38 -2.49 8.28
C GLU A 107 -0.32 -1.44 8.65
N MET A 108 -0.60 -0.15 8.44
CA MET A 108 0.29 0.94 8.86
C MET A 108 0.47 1.00 10.39
N LYS A 109 -0.62 0.87 11.16
CA LYS A 109 -0.55 0.82 12.64
C LYS A 109 0.29 -0.37 13.12
N GLN A 110 0.12 -1.53 12.50
CA GLN A 110 0.91 -2.73 12.84
C GLN A 110 2.38 -2.53 12.47
N LEU A 111 2.66 -1.99 11.29
CA LEU A 111 4.01 -1.73 10.81
C LEU A 111 4.75 -0.76 11.73
N GLU A 112 4.08 0.30 12.20
CA GLU A 112 4.64 1.25 13.17
C GLU A 112 5.00 0.57 14.49
N ALA A 113 4.05 -0.19 15.06
CA ALA A 113 4.27 -0.89 16.32
C ALA A 113 5.41 -1.91 16.21
N GLU A 114 5.48 -2.66 15.11
CA GLU A 114 6.54 -3.62 14.87
C GLU A 114 7.89 -2.96 14.63
N SER A 115 7.95 -1.91 13.81
CA SER A 115 9.18 -1.18 13.53
C SER A 115 9.77 -0.56 14.81
N GLU A 116 8.92 0.00 15.68
CA GLU A 116 9.35 0.51 16.98
C GLU A 116 9.86 -0.62 17.90
N ARG A 117 9.16 -1.76 17.92
CA ARG A 117 9.48 -2.91 18.77
C ARG A 117 10.81 -3.56 18.41
N VAL A 118 11.13 -3.69 17.12
CA VAL A 118 12.34 -4.38 16.66
C VAL A 118 13.61 -3.68 17.16
N GLY A 119 13.70 -2.35 17.02
CA GLY A 119 14.85 -1.58 17.53
C GLY A 119 15.04 -1.75 19.05
N LYS A 120 13.94 -1.64 19.81
CA LYS A 120 13.93 -1.87 21.27
C LYS A 120 14.38 -3.29 21.64
N THR A 121 14.00 -4.29 20.84
CA THR A 121 14.38 -5.69 21.04
C THR A 121 15.88 -5.89 20.85
N PHE A 122 16.46 -5.29 19.81
CA PHE A 122 17.92 -5.35 19.62
C PHE A 122 18.68 -4.64 20.74
N ARG A 123 18.20 -3.49 21.24
CA ARG A 123 18.76 -2.84 22.43
C ARG A 123 18.70 -3.74 23.67
N TYR A 124 17.60 -4.46 23.86
CA TYR A 124 17.48 -5.43 24.95
C TYR A 124 18.55 -6.52 24.84
N TYR A 125 18.75 -7.12 23.67
CA TYR A 125 19.77 -8.14 23.48
C TYR A 125 21.21 -7.60 23.61
N GLN A 126 21.48 -6.39 23.11
CA GLN A 126 22.75 -5.69 23.36
C GLN A 126 23.04 -5.64 24.86
N ARG A 127 22.09 -5.15 25.67
CA ARG A 127 22.23 -5.05 27.14
C ARG A 127 22.43 -6.42 27.78
N LYS A 128 21.68 -7.44 27.33
CA LYS A 128 21.81 -8.82 27.82
C LYS A 128 23.23 -9.37 27.61
N TRP A 129 23.82 -9.15 26.44
CA TRP A 129 25.19 -9.56 26.15
C TRP A 129 26.22 -8.77 26.96
N LEU A 130 26.05 -7.45 27.11
CA LEU A 130 26.93 -6.62 27.93
C LEU A 130 26.90 -7.05 29.40
N LEU A 131 25.72 -7.36 29.94
CA LEU A 131 25.58 -7.88 31.30
C LEU A 131 26.32 -9.21 31.48
N ALA A 132 26.22 -10.14 30.52
CA ALA A 132 26.94 -11.40 30.55
C ALA A 132 28.47 -11.22 30.47
N VAL A 133 28.94 -10.25 29.69
CA VAL A 133 30.36 -9.88 29.65
C VAL A 133 30.81 -9.30 31.00
N LEU A 134 30.01 -8.42 31.61
CA LEU A 134 30.31 -7.82 32.90
C LEU A 134 30.37 -8.85 34.03
N THR A 135 29.45 -9.82 34.07
CA THR A 135 29.49 -10.89 35.07
C THR A 135 30.73 -11.75 34.91
N THR A 136 31.05 -12.13 33.67
CA THR A 136 32.26 -12.89 33.35
C THR A 136 33.53 -12.12 33.71
N HIS A 137 33.55 -10.80 33.47
CA HIS A 137 34.67 -9.94 33.81
C HIS A 137 34.88 -9.82 35.33
N LYS A 138 33.80 -9.68 36.10
CA LYS A 138 33.87 -9.68 37.58
C LYS A 138 34.45 -10.97 38.12
N GLU A 139 34.09 -12.11 37.54
CA GLU A 139 34.65 -13.40 37.95
C GLU A 139 36.13 -13.52 37.57
N ALA A 140 36.52 -13.02 36.39
CA ALA A 140 37.92 -12.94 35.98
C ALA A 140 38.76 -12.13 36.96
N LEU A 141 38.25 -10.99 37.43
CA LEU A 141 38.92 -10.14 38.42
C LEU A 141 39.13 -10.88 39.75
N ARG A 142 38.14 -11.61 40.24
CA ARG A 142 38.28 -12.42 41.47
C ARG A 142 39.37 -13.48 41.36
N ILE A 143 39.48 -14.14 40.21
CA ILE A 143 40.52 -15.14 39.96
C ILE A 143 41.91 -14.47 40.02
N MET A 144 42.05 -13.30 39.39
CA MET A 144 43.30 -12.53 39.44
C MET A 144 43.66 -12.06 40.85
N GLU A 145 42.69 -11.59 41.63
CA GLU A 145 42.88 -11.17 43.03
C GLU A 145 43.33 -12.35 43.91
N ALA A 146 42.88 -13.56 43.61
CA ALA A 146 43.34 -14.80 44.25
C ALA A 146 44.71 -15.30 43.75
N GLY A 147 45.38 -14.56 42.86
CA GLY A 147 46.69 -14.92 42.28
C GLY A 147 46.62 -15.95 41.15
N GLY A 148 45.43 -16.24 40.61
CA GLY A 148 45.22 -17.16 39.50
C GLY A 148 45.31 -16.48 38.13
N GLU A 149 45.58 -17.26 37.09
CA GLU A 149 45.51 -16.81 35.70
C GLU A 149 44.08 -16.93 35.13
N ILE A 150 43.66 -15.96 34.32
CA ILE A 150 42.35 -16.00 33.66
C ILE A 150 42.33 -17.14 32.64
N PRO A 151 41.37 -18.07 32.70
CA PRO A 151 41.23 -19.11 31.69
C PRO A 151 40.99 -18.54 30.29
N ARG A 152 41.66 -19.09 29.26
CA ARG A 152 41.47 -18.66 27.86
C ARG A 152 40.02 -18.76 27.40
N SER A 153 39.28 -19.76 27.89
CA SER A 153 37.84 -19.92 27.60
C SER A 153 37.02 -18.73 28.09
N MET A 154 37.36 -18.17 29.24
CA MET A 154 36.72 -16.98 29.82
C MET A 154 37.03 -15.72 29.01
N ALA A 155 38.30 -15.54 28.62
CA ALA A 155 38.69 -14.46 27.72
C ALA A 155 37.97 -14.54 26.36
N GLY A 156 37.87 -15.75 25.80
CA GLY A 156 37.12 -16.03 24.57
C GLY A 156 35.63 -15.70 24.70
N ALA A 157 34.99 -16.09 25.80
CA ALA A 157 33.59 -15.80 26.09
C ALA A 157 33.32 -14.30 26.20
N MET A 158 34.19 -13.54 26.89
CA MET A 158 34.10 -12.08 26.97
C MET A 158 34.24 -11.44 25.58
N ALA A 159 35.22 -11.86 24.79
CA ALA A 159 35.42 -11.33 23.44
C ALA A 159 34.22 -11.62 22.52
N TYR A 160 33.66 -12.84 22.59
CA TYR A 160 32.45 -13.20 21.85
C TYR A 160 31.24 -12.37 22.29
N GLY A 161 30.99 -12.26 23.59
CA GLY A 161 29.89 -11.44 24.12
C GLY A 161 29.99 -9.97 23.70
N ARG A 162 31.19 -9.39 23.68
CA ARG A 162 31.42 -8.03 23.16
C ARG A 162 31.08 -7.91 21.68
N ARG A 163 31.50 -8.88 20.85
CA ARG A 163 31.14 -8.89 19.41
C ARG A 163 29.64 -8.98 19.20
N GLN A 164 28.95 -9.84 19.97
CA GLN A 164 27.50 -9.95 19.90
C GLN A 164 26.81 -8.66 20.32
N ALA A 165 27.25 -8.01 21.41
CA ALA A 165 26.72 -6.72 21.82
C ALA A 165 26.87 -5.66 20.72
N ILE A 166 28.04 -5.56 20.07
CA ILE A 166 28.27 -4.63 18.96
C ILE A 166 27.38 -4.96 17.75
N ALA A 167 27.17 -6.24 17.45
CA ALA A 167 26.28 -6.64 16.35
C ALA A 167 24.83 -6.17 16.61
N PHE A 168 24.32 -6.42 17.83
CA PHE A 168 22.97 -5.97 18.21
C PHE A 168 22.85 -4.45 18.32
N GLU A 169 23.91 -3.75 18.70
CA GLU A 169 23.95 -2.28 18.66
C GLU A 169 23.78 -1.74 17.25
N ARG A 170 24.51 -2.30 16.27
CA ARG A 170 24.40 -1.90 14.86
C ARG A 170 23.00 -2.17 14.31
N LEU A 171 22.43 -3.32 14.63
CA LEU A 171 21.06 -3.67 14.24
C LEU A 171 20.06 -2.70 14.87
N ALA A 172 20.21 -2.36 16.16
CA ALA A 172 19.35 -1.39 16.82
C ALA A 172 19.40 -0.01 16.14
N ILE A 173 20.60 0.51 15.85
CA ILE A 173 20.77 1.80 15.17
C ILE A 173 20.13 1.77 13.78
N THR A 174 20.32 0.68 13.03
CA THR A 174 19.77 0.53 11.68
C THR A 174 18.25 0.56 11.70
N GLU A 175 17.62 -0.19 12.60
CA GLU A 175 16.15 -0.23 12.68
C GLU A 175 15.56 1.04 13.31
N GLU A 176 16.24 1.66 14.27
CA GLU A 176 15.86 2.98 14.81
C GLU A 176 15.87 4.05 13.70
N SER A 177 16.86 4.01 12.79
CA SER A 177 16.90 4.88 11.61
C SER A 177 15.75 4.60 10.65
N ARG A 178 15.49 3.34 10.32
CA ARG A 178 14.38 2.96 9.43
C ARG A 178 13.02 3.35 9.99
N PHE A 179 12.84 3.23 11.31
CA PHE A 179 11.64 3.69 11.98
C PHE A 179 11.48 5.21 11.86
N ALA A 180 12.56 5.98 12.04
CA ALA A 180 12.53 7.42 11.83
C ALA A 180 12.17 7.79 10.38
N ASP A 181 12.73 7.08 9.39
CA ASP A 181 12.39 7.28 7.97
C ASP A 181 10.90 7.00 7.71
N LEU A 182 10.36 5.94 8.30
CA LEU A 182 8.92 5.61 8.20
C LEU A 182 8.04 6.73 8.79
N GLN A 183 8.43 7.33 9.92
CA GLN A 183 7.71 8.46 10.49
C GLN A 183 7.75 9.70 9.56
N ILE A 184 8.88 9.94 8.88
CA ILE A 184 8.99 11.03 7.91
C ILE A 184 8.07 10.79 6.71
N GLU A 185 8.06 9.59 6.15
CA GLU A 185 7.20 9.25 5.01
C GLU A 185 5.71 9.33 5.37
N LYS A 186 5.34 8.90 6.58
CA LYS A 186 3.99 9.06 7.09
C LYS A 186 3.52 10.52 7.09
N VAL A 187 4.35 11.42 7.61
CA VAL A 187 4.06 12.87 7.61
C VAL A 187 3.94 13.41 6.18
N LYS A 188 4.78 12.97 5.24
CA LYS A 188 4.69 13.38 3.82
C LYS A 188 3.39 12.93 3.17
N LEU A 189 2.91 11.72 3.52
CA LEU A 189 1.69 11.14 2.98
C LEU A 189 0.42 11.70 3.64
N ASN A 190 0.56 12.52 4.67
CA ASN A 190 -0.55 13.12 5.41
C ASN A 190 -1.48 12.05 6.05
N ILE A 191 -0.88 10.96 6.51
CA ILE A 191 -1.50 9.83 7.23
C ILE A 191 -1.08 9.91 8.71
#